data_AF-A0A6I0DV78-F1
#
_entry.id   AF-A0A6I0DV78-F1
#
_cell.length_a   1.000
_cell.length_b   1.000
_cell.length_c   1.000
_cell.angle_alpha   90.00
_cell.angle_beta   90.00
_cell.angle_gamma   90.00
#
_symmetry.space_group_name_H-M   'P 1'
#
loop_
_entity.id
_entity.type
_entity.pdbx_description
1 polymer ?
#
loop_
_entity_poly.entity_id
_entity_poly.type
_entity_poly.pdbx_seq_one_letter_code
_entity_poly.pdbx_strand_id
1 'polypeptide(L)'
;MQRSLVEKPDSLSIRIRPGGFSLYIYGENGHIISQRSLSTDLLQASTASILDRQPEVIRPYKKTAIVCETNFFTLIPDLFTEPGSYRSLLQMHYPTVDDSQGIFYEKLPKSVLIYALPRVFIQNIQARLPEAGFYSHLLIWLKKAAEQPGDQLITYIREKRIDCMIFSKKSLQFYNSFDYETREDIVYHCLHLIDQFQLDTATLRLQLIGDEERVRPDQLLSAYLPQVIF
;
A
#
# COMPACT_ATOMS: atom_id res chain seq x y z
N MET A 1 11.87 7.87 -0.28
CA MET A 1 12.12 7.18 -1.58
C MET A 1 11.30 5.88 -1.65
N GLN A 2 10.12 5.92 -2.27
CA GLN A 2 9.18 4.78 -2.27
C GLN A 2 9.58 3.76 -3.34
N ARG A 3 10.07 2.58 -2.93
CA ARG A 3 10.47 1.46 -3.82
C ARG A 3 9.26 0.57 -4.17
N SER A 4 9.37 -0.22 -5.22
CA SER A 4 8.32 -1.12 -5.71
C SER A 4 8.42 -2.54 -5.12
N LEU A 5 7.34 -3.32 -5.29
CA LEU A 5 7.11 -4.65 -4.70
C LEU A 5 7.93 -5.81 -5.28
N VAL A 6 8.59 -5.62 -6.42
CA VAL A 6 9.35 -6.70 -7.07
C VAL A 6 10.82 -6.36 -7.07
N GLU A 7 11.51 -6.78 -6.02
CA GLU A 7 12.97 -6.85 -5.99
C GLU A 7 13.41 -8.20 -6.57
N LYS A 8 13.00 -8.48 -7.82
CA LYS A 8 13.44 -9.68 -8.55
C LYS A 8 14.12 -9.29 -9.86
N PRO A 9 15.12 -10.08 -10.30
CA PRO A 9 15.78 -9.91 -11.59
C PRO A 9 14.79 -9.76 -12.73
N ASP A 10 15.01 -8.78 -13.61
CA ASP A 10 14.29 -8.62 -14.88
C ASP A 10 12.76 -8.51 -14.69
N SER A 11 12.36 -7.50 -13.92
CA SER A 11 10.96 -7.26 -13.57
C SER A 11 10.52 -5.82 -13.76
N LEU A 12 9.25 -5.66 -14.12
CA LEU A 12 8.57 -4.39 -14.21
C LEU A 12 7.62 -4.25 -13.02
N SER A 13 7.70 -3.12 -12.33
CA SER A 13 6.67 -2.75 -11.37
C SER A 13 6.08 -1.40 -11.71
N ILE A 14 4.75 -1.36 -11.75
CA ILE A 14 3.99 -0.15 -12.00
C ILE A 14 3.18 0.12 -10.75
N ARG A 15 3.35 1.29 -10.17
CA ARG A 15 2.59 1.76 -9.03
C ARG A 15 1.58 2.81 -9.45
N ILE A 16 0.30 2.59 -9.14
CA ILE A 16 -0.82 3.41 -9.59
C ILE A 16 -1.46 4.07 -8.37
N ARG A 17 -1.64 5.39 -8.43
CA ARG A 17 -2.25 6.25 -7.41
C ARG A 17 -3.33 7.13 -8.05
N PRO A 18 -4.29 7.70 -7.29
CA PRO A 18 -5.33 8.59 -7.84
C PRO A 18 -4.79 9.79 -8.65
N GLY A 19 -3.60 10.32 -8.32
CA GLY A 19 -2.95 11.43 -9.02
C GLY A 19 -1.93 11.05 -10.10
N GLY A 20 -1.74 9.77 -10.40
CA GLY A 20 -0.82 9.34 -11.44
C GLY A 20 -0.24 7.95 -11.24
N PHE A 21 0.82 7.63 -11.97
CA PHE A 21 1.52 6.37 -11.79
C PHE A 21 3.03 6.52 -11.91
N SER A 22 3.73 5.62 -11.22
CA SER A 22 5.18 5.52 -11.21
C SER A 22 5.58 4.15 -11.77
N LEU A 23 6.44 4.13 -12.77
CA LEU A 23 7.04 2.92 -13.32
C LEU A 23 8.43 2.73 -12.75
N TYR A 24 8.76 1.49 -12.41
CA TYR A 24 10.06 1.05 -11.92
C TYR A 24 10.48 -0.20 -12.68
N ILE A 25 11.62 -0.14 -13.36
CA ILE A 25 12.23 -1.30 -14.02
C ILE A 25 13.40 -1.77 -13.19
N TYR A 26 13.44 -3.08 -12.93
CA TYR A 26 14.52 -3.75 -12.21
C TYR A 26 15.38 -4.55 -13.17
N GLY A 27 16.69 -4.31 -13.11
CA GLY A 27 17.67 -5.09 -13.86
C GLY A 27 17.83 -6.51 -13.29
N GLU A 28 18.65 -7.33 -13.94
CA GLU A 28 18.91 -8.71 -13.51
C GLU A 28 19.56 -8.80 -12.11
N ASN A 29 20.24 -7.74 -11.69
CA ASN A 29 20.83 -7.62 -10.37
C ASN A 29 19.83 -7.18 -9.27
N GLY A 30 18.55 -7.01 -9.61
CA GLY A 30 17.51 -6.56 -8.68
C GLY A 30 17.59 -5.07 -8.31
N HIS A 31 18.47 -4.30 -8.97
CA HIS A 31 18.53 -2.84 -8.80
C HIS A 31 17.60 -2.14 -9.79
N ILE A 32 17.08 -0.98 -9.39
CA ILE A 32 16.27 -0.13 -10.26
C ILE A 32 17.18 0.44 -11.35
N ILE A 33 16.88 0.11 -12.60
CA ILE A 33 17.59 0.61 -13.79
C ILE A 33 16.85 1.77 -14.46
N SER A 34 15.54 1.93 -14.18
CA SER A 34 14.75 3.06 -14.66
C SER A 34 13.61 3.36 -13.70
N GLN A 35 13.34 4.65 -13.49
CA GLN A 35 12.19 5.16 -12.75
C GLN A 35 11.58 6.32 -13.53
N ARG A 36 10.26 6.28 -13.73
CA ARG A 36 9.49 7.35 -14.36
C ARG A 36 8.21 7.58 -13.58
N SER A 37 7.89 8.84 -13.26
CA SER A 37 6.59 9.21 -12.68
C SER A 37 5.83 10.07 -13.68
N LEU A 38 4.55 9.78 -13.82
CA LEU A 38 3.64 10.46 -14.72
C LEU A 38 2.44 10.92 -13.90
N SER A 39 2.13 12.22 -13.94
CA SER A 39 0.89 12.73 -13.37
C SER A 39 -0.27 12.47 -14.33
N THR A 40 -1.44 12.18 -13.78
CA THR A 40 -2.68 12.03 -14.56
C THR A 40 -3.47 13.34 -14.68
N ASP A 41 -2.82 14.50 -14.52
CA ASP A 41 -3.41 15.83 -14.78
C ASP A 41 -3.93 16.00 -16.22
N LEU A 42 -3.67 15.01 -17.08
CA LEU A 42 -4.28 14.84 -18.39
C LEU A 42 -5.76 14.43 -18.24
N LEU A 43 -6.58 15.46 -18.03
CA LEU A 43 -8.05 15.62 -17.99
C LEU A 43 -9.00 14.67 -18.77
N GLN A 44 -8.59 13.50 -19.29
CA GLN A 44 -9.47 12.53 -19.97
C GLN A 44 -8.79 11.17 -20.31
N ALA A 45 -7.48 11.01 -20.10
CA ALA A 45 -6.77 9.82 -20.52
C ALA A 45 -6.89 8.69 -19.47
N SER A 46 -7.46 7.54 -19.85
CA SER A 46 -7.46 6.36 -18.99
C SER A 46 -6.02 5.91 -18.71
N THR A 47 -5.73 5.37 -17.52
CA THR A 47 -4.40 4.82 -17.16
C THR A 47 -3.84 3.91 -18.26
N ALA A 48 -4.72 3.13 -18.89
CA ALA A 48 -4.45 2.30 -20.05
C ALA A 48 -3.83 3.06 -21.24
N SER A 49 -4.41 4.18 -21.64
CA SER A 49 -3.92 4.99 -22.78
C SER A 49 -2.56 5.63 -22.53
N ILE A 50 -2.24 5.93 -21.28
CA ILE A 50 -0.92 6.49 -20.91
C ILE A 50 0.13 5.38 -20.90
N LEU A 51 -0.23 4.18 -20.43
CA LEU A 51 0.63 2.99 -20.45
C LEU A 51 1.00 2.56 -21.88
N ASP A 52 0.07 2.63 -22.83
CA ASP A 52 0.34 2.30 -24.25
C ASP A 52 1.44 3.15 -24.88
N ARG A 53 1.64 4.36 -24.36
CA ARG A 53 2.64 5.31 -24.86
C ARG A 53 4.01 5.14 -24.19
N GLN A 54 4.14 4.20 -23.25
CA GLN A 54 5.39 3.99 -22.52
C GLN A 54 6.21 2.87 -23.17
N PRO A 55 7.41 3.15 -23.71
CA PRO A 55 8.28 2.11 -24.27
C PRO A 55 8.64 1.03 -23.24
N GLU A 56 8.61 1.37 -21.96
CA GLU A 56 8.82 0.46 -20.83
C GLU A 56 7.75 -0.63 -20.71
N VAL A 57 6.55 -0.43 -21.26
CA VAL A 57 5.45 -1.41 -21.19
C VAL A 57 5.51 -2.40 -22.37
N ILE A 58 6.25 -2.05 -23.43
CA ILE A 58 6.36 -2.83 -24.67
C ILE A 58 7.38 -3.97 -24.54
N ARG A 59 8.37 -3.83 -23.64
CA ARG A 59 9.38 -4.86 -23.42
C ARG A 59 8.78 -6.10 -22.71
N PRO A 60 9.21 -7.32 -23.08
CA PRO A 60 8.90 -8.49 -22.28
C PRO A 60 9.70 -8.46 -20.97
N TYR A 61 9.03 -8.79 -19.86
CA TYR A 61 9.64 -8.96 -18.54
C TYR A 61 9.30 -10.34 -18.00
N LYS A 62 10.19 -10.94 -17.19
CA LYS A 62 9.90 -12.23 -16.53
C LYS A 62 8.79 -12.11 -15.50
N LYS A 63 8.65 -10.94 -14.89
CA LYS A 63 7.59 -10.66 -13.92
C LYS A 63 7.12 -9.22 -14.02
N THR A 64 5.80 -9.06 -14.06
CA THR A 64 5.16 -7.74 -14.00
C THR A 64 4.27 -7.65 -12.77
N ALA A 65 4.44 -6.58 -11.99
CA ALA A 65 3.65 -6.34 -10.78
C ALA A 65 3.02 -4.96 -10.77
N ILE A 66 1.71 -4.94 -10.57
CA ILE A 66 0.89 -3.74 -10.54
C ILE A 66 0.53 -3.47 -9.09
N VAL A 67 1.10 -2.40 -8.55
CA VAL A 67 0.94 -1.98 -7.17
C VAL A 67 -0.16 -0.93 -7.12
N CYS A 68 -1.26 -1.23 -6.46
CA CYS A 68 -2.47 -0.42 -6.50
C CYS A 68 -2.80 0.14 -5.11
N GLU A 69 -3.11 1.42 -5.06
CA GLU A 69 -3.78 2.00 -3.90
C GLU A 69 -5.27 1.64 -3.95
N THR A 70 -5.81 1.17 -2.83
CA THR A 70 -7.22 0.80 -2.70
C THR A 70 -7.74 1.22 -1.34
N ASN A 71 -9.00 1.61 -1.31
CA ASN A 71 -9.73 1.93 -0.08
C ASN A 71 -10.54 0.72 0.41
N PHE A 72 -10.63 -0.34 -0.39
CA PHE A 72 -11.38 -1.54 -0.07
C PHE A 72 -10.41 -2.63 0.36
N PHE A 73 -10.06 -2.64 1.65
CA PHE A 73 -9.28 -3.72 2.22
C PHE A 73 -9.67 -4.01 3.67
N THR A 74 -9.41 -5.23 4.11
CA THR A 74 -9.58 -5.64 5.50
C THR A 74 -8.51 -6.65 5.90
N LEU A 75 -8.04 -6.56 7.13
CA LEU A 75 -7.18 -7.57 7.74
C LEU A 75 -8.05 -8.50 8.60
N ILE A 76 -7.95 -9.79 8.37
CA ILE A 76 -8.63 -10.81 9.17
C ILE A 76 -7.62 -11.78 9.80
N PRO A 77 -7.93 -12.41 10.95
CA PRO A 77 -7.17 -13.56 11.42
C PRO A 77 -7.20 -14.71 10.41
N ASP A 78 -6.12 -15.49 10.33
CA ASP A 78 -6.02 -16.64 9.43
C ASP A 78 -6.97 -17.81 9.77
N LEU A 79 -7.62 -17.73 10.95
CA LEU A 79 -8.71 -18.62 11.35
C LEU A 79 -9.96 -18.48 10.47
N PHE A 80 -10.20 -17.31 9.86
CA PHE A 80 -11.42 -17.02 9.10
C PHE A 80 -11.23 -17.16 7.58
N THR A 81 -10.61 -18.27 7.14
CA THR A 81 -10.21 -18.49 5.74
C THR A 81 -11.10 -19.47 4.97
N GLU A 82 -12.38 -19.54 5.33
CA GLU A 82 -13.34 -20.41 4.66
C GLU A 82 -13.40 -20.12 3.14
N PRO A 83 -13.35 -21.15 2.26
CA PRO A 83 -13.41 -20.96 0.82
C PRO A 83 -14.62 -20.13 0.38
N GLY A 84 -14.38 -19.06 -0.37
CA GLY A 84 -15.44 -18.19 -0.91
C GLY A 84 -15.93 -17.07 0.02
N SER A 85 -15.47 -17.00 1.28
CA SER A 85 -15.94 -16.01 2.26
C SER A 85 -15.36 -14.59 2.10
N TYR A 86 -14.23 -14.42 1.41
CA TYR A 86 -13.49 -13.14 1.39
C TYR A 86 -14.28 -11.96 0.85
N ARG A 87 -15.15 -12.17 -0.14
CA ARG A 87 -16.05 -11.12 -0.63
C ARG A 87 -17.00 -10.67 0.48
N SER A 88 -17.67 -11.61 1.13
CA SER A 88 -18.63 -11.33 2.19
C SER A 88 -17.96 -10.62 3.37
N LEU A 89 -16.78 -11.08 3.79
CA LEU A 89 -16.01 -10.44 4.86
C LEU A 89 -15.63 -8.99 4.50
N LEU A 90 -15.22 -8.74 3.26
CA LEU A 90 -14.93 -7.39 2.80
C LEU A 90 -16.21 -6.52 2.73
N GLN A 91 -17.34 -7.10 2.31
CA GLN A 91 -18.64 -6.42 2.23
C GLN A 91 -19.20 -6.00 3.59
N MET A 92 -18.83 -6.69 4.67
CA MET A 92 -19.20 -6.27 6.03
C MET A 92 -18.61 -4.90 6.39
N HIS A 93 -17.41 -4.58 5.90
CA HIS A 93 -16.80 -3.26 6.07
C HIS A 93 -17.17 -2.28 4.94
N TYR A 94 -17.37 -2.81 3.73
CA TYR A 94 -17.66 -2.00 2.54
C TYR A 94 -18.85 -2.59 1.77
N PRO A 95 -20.09 -2.27 2.17
CA PRO A 95 -21.30 -2.80 1.53
C PRO A 95 -21.41 -2.51 0.04
N THR A 96 -20.69 -1.51 -0.46
CA THR A 96 -20.61 -1.12 -1.86
C THR A 96 -19.74 -2.04 -2.71
N VAL A 97 -18.99 -2.98 -2.13
CA VAL A 97 -18.19 -3.95 -2.88
C VAL A 97 -19.13 -4.94 -3.57
N ASP A 98 -19.21 -4.89 -4.88
CA ASP A 98 -20.07 -5.74 -5.72
C ASP A 98 -19.25 -6.52 -6.76
N ASP A 99 -19.92 -7.18 -7.70
CA ASP A 99 -19.28 -7.98 -8.74
C ASP A 99 -18.41 -7.17 -9.70
N SER A 100 -18.51 -5.83 -9.72
CA SER A 100 -17.58 -4.97 -10.44
C SER A 100 -16.17 -4.98 -9.84
N GLN A 101 -16.00 -5.51 -8.62
CA GLN A 101 -14.72 -5.62 -7.93
C GLN A 101 -14.14 -7.04 -8.02
N GLY A 102 -12.87 -7.13 -8.37
CA GLY A 102 -12.06 -8.34 -8.21
C GLY A 102 -11.50 -8.41 -6.79
N ILE A 103 -11.62 -9.57 -6.15
CA ILE A 103 -11.15 -9.80 -4.77
C ILE A 103 -9.79 -10.49 -4.82
N PHE A 104 -8.84 -9.94 -4.06
CA PHE A 104 -7.49 -10.44 -3.90
C PHE A 104 -7.21 -10.67 -2.42
N TYR A 105 -6.21 -11.51 -2.14
CA TYR A 105 -5.76 -11.72 -0.79
C TYR A 105 -4.25 -12.00 -0.72
N GLU A 106 -3.65 -11.65 0.41
CA GLU A 106 -2.27 -11.96 0.74
C GLU A 106 -2.24 -12.65 2.11
N LYS A 107 -1.64 -13.83 2.16
CA LYS A 107 -1.44 -14.53 3.43
C LYS A 107 -0.26 -13.90 4.18
N LEU A 108 -0.47 -13.60 5.44
CA LEU A 108 0.51 -13.03 6.36
C LEU A 108 0.62 -13.98 7.57
N PRO A 109 1.67 -13.88 8.39
CA PRO A 109 1.72 -14.62 9.65
C PRO A 109 0.48 -14.31 10.51
N LYS A 110 -0.32 -15.34 10.82
CA LYS A 110 -1.54 -15.27 11.66
C LYS A 110 -2.67 -14.41 11.10
N SER A 111 -2.58 -13.95 9.86
CA SER A 111 -3.57 -13.04 9.28
C SER A 111 -3.65 -13.16 7.77
N VAL A 112 -4.74 -12.66 7.20
CA VAL A 112 -4.95 -12.54 5.77
C VAL A 112 -5.40 -11.12 5.47
N LEU A 113 -4.67 -10.45 4.57
CA LEU A 113 -5.08 -9.17 4.03
C LEU A 113 -5.96 -9.43 2.81
N ILE A 114 -7.21 -9.02 2.85
CA ILE A 114 -8.16 -9.07 1.73
C ILE A 114 -8.28 -7.67 1.17
N TYR A 115 -8.30 -7.54 -0.16
CA TYR A 115 -8.51 -6.25 -0.81
C TYR A 115 -9.23 -6.40 -2.15
N ALA A 116 -9.88 -5.32 -2.58
CA ALA A 116 -10.60 -5.27 -3.83
C ALA A 116 -10.01 -4.23 -4.79
N LEU A 117 -10.07 -4.56 -6.08
CA LEU A 117 -9.72 -3.66 -7.18
C LEU A 117 -10.81 -3.72 -8.28
N PRO A 118 -11.09 -2.61 -8.98
CA PRO A 118 -12.12 -2.62 -10.03
C PRO A 118 -11.76 -3.57 -11.18
N ARG A 119 -12.71 -4.42 -11.61
CA ARG A 119 -12.51 -5.37 -12.72
C ARG A 119 -12.18 -4.69 -14.03
N VAL A 120 -12.83 -3.56 -14.32
CA VAL A 120 -12.52 -2.75 -15.52
C VAL A 120 -11.06 -2.31 -15.52
N PHE A 121 -10.54 -1.91 -14.35
CA PHE A 121 -9.14 -1.56 -14.20
C PHE A 121 -8.22 -2.78 -14.43
N ILE A 122 -8.52 -3.92 -13.80
CA ILE A 122 -7.76 -5.18 -13.97
C ILE A 122 -7.71 -5.59 -15.44
N GLN A 123 -8.86 -5.64 -16.12
CA GLN A 123 -8.98 -6.02 -17.53
C GLN A 123 -8.20 -5.08 -18.44
N ASN A 124 -8.27 -3.76 -18.18
CA ASN A 124 -7.52 -2.77 -18.95
C ASN A 124 -6.01 -2.98 -18.85
N ILE A 125 -5.50 -3.34 -17.68
CA ILE A 125 -4.08 -3.63 -17.48
C ILE A 125 -3.71 -4.98 -18.11
N GLN A 126 -4.51 -6.03 -17.90
CA GLN A 126 -4.26 -7.36 -18.46
C GLN A 126 -4.32 -7.41 -19.99
N ALA A 127 -5.11 -6.53 -20.63
CA ALA A 127 -5.12 -6.39 -22.08
C ALA A 127 -3.76 -5.98 -22.67
N ARG A 128 -2.89 -5.36 -21.86
CA ARG A 128 -1.53 -4.92 -22.24
C ARG A 128 -0.45 -5.79 -21.63
N LEU A 129 -0.69 -6.24 -20.40
CA LEU A 129 0.24 -7.02 -19.58
C LEU A 129 -0.50 -8.27 -19.07
N PRO A 130 -0.68 -9.31 -19.92
CA PRO A 130 -1.54 -10.46 -19.59
C PRO A 130 -1.11 -11.19 -18.31
N GLU A 131 0.20 -11.29 -18.08
CA GLU A 131 0.82 -11.98 -16.93
C GLU A 131 1.01 -11.06 -15.70
N ALA A 132 0.39 -9.87 -15.69
CA ALA A 132 0.53 -8.93 -14.59
C ALA A 132 -0.12 -9.45 -13.30
N GLY A 133 0.66 -9.52 -12.23
CA GLY A 133 0.15 -9.71 -10.88
C GLY A 133 -0.30 -8.38 -10.26
N PHE A 134 -1.42 -8.38 -9.53
CA PHE A 134 -1.93 -7.19 -8.84
C PHE A 134 -1.67 -7.32 -7.34
N TYR A 135 -1.22 -6.22 -6.73
CA TYR A 135 -0.80 -6.19 -5.35
C TYR A 135 -1.25 -4.89 -4.68
N SER A 136 -1.62 -4.96 -3.40
CA SER A 136 -1.85 -3.75 -2.60
C SER A 136 -0.55 -2.96 -2.41
N HIS A 137 -0.65 -1.63 -2.50
CA HIS A 137 0.42 -0.68 -2.17
C HIS A 137 1.07 -0.87 -0.80
N LEU A 138 0.39 -1.56 0.13
CA LEU A 138 0.89 -1.77 1.48
C LEU A 138 1.78 -3.00 1.61
N LEU A 139 1.70 -3.95 0.66
CA LEU A 139 2.40 -5.23 0.77
C LEU A 139 3.93 -5.06 0.88
N ILE A 140 4.50 -4.00 0.30
CA ILE A 140 5.93 -3.73 0.43
C ILE A 140 6.31 -3.36 1.86
N TRP A 141 5.49 -2.54 2.50
CA TRP A 141 5.70 -2.08 3.86
C TRP A 141 5.47 -3.21 4.84
N LEU A 142 4.47 -4.06 4.58
CA LEU A 142 4.22 -5.25 5.37
C LEU A 142 5.44 -6.19 5.40
N LYS A 143 6.07 -6.43 4.24
CA LYS A 143 7.27 -7.27 4.15
C LYS A 143 8.47 -6.65 4.88
N LYS A 144 8.73 -5.37 4.66
CA LYS A 144 9.83 -4.66 5.31
C LYS A 144 9.67 -4.62 6.82
N ALA A 145 8.47 -4.31 7.30
CA ALA A 145 8.20 -4.22 8.72
C ALA A 145 8.39 -5.57 9.43
N ALA A 146 8.03 -6.67 8.76
CA ALA A 146 8.20 -8.02 9.30
C ALA A 146 9.67 -8.42 9.53
N GLU A 147 10.62 -7.78 8.82
CA GLU A 147 12.06 -8.04 8.97
C GLU A 147 12.71 -7.18 10.07
N GLN A 148 12.03 -6.15 10.54
CA GLN A 148 12.57 -5.22 11.53
C GLN A 148 12.19 -5.65 12.96
N PRO A 149 13.15 -5.60 13.92
CA PRO A 149 12.85 -5.88 15.32
C PRO A 149 12.12 -4.71 15.99
N GLY A 150 11.45 -5.01 17.11
CA GLY A 150 10.74 -4.02 17.92
C GLY A 150 9.33 -3.71 17.41
N ASP A 151 8.62 -2.92 18.20
CA ASP A 151 7.30 -2.45 17.85
C ASP A 151 7.42 -1.30 16.85
N GLN A 152 6.57 -1.33 15.82
CA GLN A 152 6.57 -0.35 14.75
C GLN A 152 5.15 0.14 14.50
N LEU A 153 5.01 1.45 14.37
CA LEU A 153 3.82 2.09 13.80
C LEU A 153 4.23 2.70 12.47
N ILE A 154 3.65 2.22 11.38
CA ILE A 154 3.90 2.75 10.04
C ILE A 154 2.63 3.44 9.57
N THR A 155 2.74 4.72 9.24
CA THR A 155 1.62 5.55 8.78
C THR A 155 1.89 5.99 7.35
N TYR A 156 1.13 5.41 6.41
CA TYR A 156 1.18 5.73 4.99
C TYR A 156 0.18 6.83 4.65
N ILE A 157 0.68 8.03 4.38
CA ILE A 157 -0.08 9.25 4.11
C ILE A 157 -0.41 9.29 2.61
N ARG A 158 -1.70 9.18 2.30
CA ARG A 158 -2.27 9.35 0.96
C ARG A 158 -3.06 10.64 0.88
N GLU A 159 -3.60 10.94 -0.29
CA GLU A 159 -4.54 12.04 -0.43
C GLU A 159 -5.78 11.82 0.47
N LYS A 160 -5.97 12.70 1.46
CA LYS A 160 -7.09 12.73 2.42
C LYS A 160 -7.25 11.48 3.31
N ARG A 161 -6.33 10.53 3.25
CA ARG A 161 -6.37 9.29 4.06
C ARG A 161 -4.99 8.92 4.58
N ILE A 162 -4.95 8.30 5.75
CA ILE A 162 -3.77 7.61 6.25
C ILE A 162 -4.06 6.14 6.40
N ASP A 163 -3.08 5.30 6.10
CA ASP A 163 -3.11 3.88 6.41
C ASP A 163 -2.13 3.60 7.54
N CYS A 164 -2.64 3.13 8.68
CA CYS A 164 -1.83 2.85 9.86
C CYS A 164 -1.67 1.34 10.04
N MET A 165 -0.42 0.90 10.15
CA MET A 165 -0.05 -0.48 10.40
C MET A 165 0.76 -0.58 11.70
N ILE A 166 0.37 -1.49 12.59
CA ILE A 166 1.13 -1.80 13.81
C ILE A 166 1.74 -3.18 13.67
N PHE A 167 3.05 -3.25 13.77
CA PHE A 167 3.79 -4.49 13.90
C PHE A 167 4.28 -4.63 15.33
N SER A 168 3.96 -5.76 15.95
CA SER A 168 4.49 -6.13 17.26
C SER A 168 4.71 -7.63 17.30
N LYS A 169 5.70 -8.08 18.08
CA LYS A 169 6.03 -9.50 18.24
C LYS A 169 6.21 -10.23 16.90
N LYS A 170 6.84 -9.57 15.93
CA LYS A 170 7.10 -10.08 14.56
C LYS A 170 5.86 -10.41 13.72
N SER A 171 4.71 -9.80 14.04
CA SER A 171 3.48 -9.98 13.26
C SER A 171 2.67 -8.69 13.19
N LEU A 172 1.88 -8.56 12.13
CA LEU A 172 0.95 -7.44 11.95
C LEU A 172 -0.20 -7.58 12.97
N GLN A 173 -0.34 -6.62 13.87
CA GLN A 173 -1.39 -6.59 14.89
C GLN A 173 -2.58 -5.74 14.47
N PHE A 174 -2.32 -4.67 13.72
CA PHE A 174 -3.34 -3.73 13.31
C PHE A 174 -3.05 -3.25 11.91
N TYR A 175 -4.11 -3.13 11.12
CA TYR A 175 -4.05 -2.43 9.84
C TYR A 175 -5.43 -1.86 9.50
N ASN A 176 -5.52 -0.54 9.47
CA ASN A 176 -6.73 0.17 9.06
C ASN A 176 -6.39 1.52 8.41
N SER A 177 -7.38 2.15 7.79
CA SER A 177 -7.28 3.50 7.26
C SER A 177 -8.21 4.47 7.98
N PHE A 178 -7.78 5.72 8.03
CA PHE A 178 -8.55 6.84 8.56
C PHE A 178 -8.56 7.99 7.56
N ASP A 179 -9.67 8.70 7.48
CA ASP A 179 -9.72 9.98 6.76
C ASP A 179 -9.03 11.06 7.58
N TYR A 180 -8.41 12.03 6.91
CA TYR A 180 -7.81 13.19 7.56
C TYR A 180 -8.02 14.44 6.70
N GLU A 181 -8.17 15.59 7.36
CA GLU A 181 -8.24 16.90 6.68
C GLU A 181 -6.99 17.73 6.98
N THR A 182 -6.44 17.57 8.18
CA THR A 182 -5.33 18.35 8.71
C THR A 182 -4.19 17.45 9.19
N ARG A 183 -3.01 18.04 9.46
CA ARG A 183 -1.89 17.28 10.03
C ARG A 183 -2.20 16.84 11.47
N GLU A 184 -3.01 17.64 12.18
CA GLU A 184 -3.48 17.39 13.54
C GLU A 184 -4.29 16.10 13.62
N ASP A 185 -5.13 15.81 12.62
CA ASP A 185 -5.87 14.54 12.53
C ASP A 185 -4.93 13.34 12.42
N ILE A 186 -3.86 13.47 11.63
CA ILE A 186 -2.83 12.41 11.50
C ILE A 186 -2.15 12.18 12.85
N VAL A 187 -1.76 13.26 13.54
CA VAL A 187 -1.15 13.18 14.87
C VAL A 187 -2.10 12.54 15.86
N TYR A 188 -3.38 12.93 15.85
CA TYR A 188 -4.42 12.36 16.69
C TYR A 188 -4.51 10.83 16.50
N HIS A 189 -4.63 10.36 15.27
CA HIS A 189 -4.70 8.92 14.99
C HIS A 189 -3.44 8.17 15.42
N CYS A 190 -2.25 8.72 15.15
CA CYS A 190 -1.00 8.13 15.60
C CYS A 190 -0.93 8.00 17.13
N LEU A 191 -1.22 9.07 17.87
CA LEU A 191 -1.21 9.06 19.34
C LEU A 191 -2.28 8.14 19.91
N HIS A 192 -3.48 8.14 19.31
CA HIS A 192 -4.57 7.27 19.72
C HIS A 192 -4.21 5.79 19.54
N LEU A 193 -3.58 5.42 18.42
CA LEU A 193 -3.13 4.06 18.19
C LEU A 193 -2.00 3.63 19.14
N ILE A 194 -1.06 4.54 19.44
CA ILE A 194 -0.01 4.29 20.43
C ILE A 194 -0.62 3.99 21.80
N ASP A 195 -1.58 4.79 22.24
CA ASP A 195 -2.30 4.58 23.50
C ASP A 195 -3.15 3.30 23.48
N GLN A 196 -3.99 3.12 22.45
CA GLN A 196 -4.88 1.97 22.31
C GLN A 196 -4.14 0.63 22.37
N PHE A 197 -2.96 0.56 21.73
CA PHE A 197 -2.14 -0.65 21.70
C PHE A 197 -1.07 -0.69 22.78
N GLN A 198 -1.04 0.32 23.68
CA GLN A 198 -0.09 0.43 24.79
C GLN A 198 1.36 0.29 24.31
N LEU A 199 1.70 0.94 23.20
CA LEU A 199 3.03 0.88 22.60
C LEU A 199 4.03 1.67 23.43
N ASP A 200 5.18 1.08 23.73
CA ASP A 200 6.24 1.76 24.46
C ASP A 200 6.95 2.80 23.58
N THR A 201 6.62 4.07 23.80
CA THR A 201 7.21 5.20 23.06
C THR A 201 8.73 5.31 23.16
N ALA A 202 9.39 4.71 24.16
CA ALA A 202 10.85 4.74 24.28
C ALA A 202 11.54 3.79 23.28
N THR A 203 10.82 2.76 22.83
CA THR A 203 11.36 1.72 21.93
C THR A 203 10.61 1.63 20.59
N LEU A 204 9.45 2.30 20.49
CA LEU A 204 8.63 2.38 19.30
C LEU A 204 9.38 3.05 18.15
N ARG A 205 9.32 2.42 16.98
CA ARG A 205 9.71 3.04 15.72
C ARG A 205 8.48 3.54 14.97
N LEU A 206 8.33 4.85 14.83
CA LEU A 206 7.24 5.48 14.08
C LEU A 206 7.74 5.88 12.71
N GLN A 207 7.20 5.29 11.64
CA GLN A 207 7.59 5.62 10.27
C GLN A 207 6.45 6.38 9.57
N LEU A 208 6.75 7.58 9.11
CA LEU A 208 5.88 8.36 8.25
C LEU A 208 6.35 8.21 6.80
N ILE A 209 5.45 7.79 5.93
CA ILE A 209 5.73 7.52 4.52
C ILE A 209 4.54 7.96 3.67
N GLY A 210 4.72 8.24 2.38
CA GLY A 210 3.63 8.78 1.56
C GLY A 210 3.86 10.23 1.16
N ASP A 211 2.92 11.10 1.52
CA ASP A 211 2.99 12.55 1.34
C ASP A 211 3.51 13.27 2.61
N GLU A 212 4.40 12.62 3.39
CA GLU A 212 4.93 13.14 4.67
C GLU A 212 5.63 14.48 4.53
N GLU A 213 6.39 14.69 3.45
CA GLU A 213 7.11 15.94 3.20
C GLU A 213 6.15 17.10 2.90
N ARG A 214 4.98 16.81 2.32
CA ARG A 214 3.96 17.82 1.98
C ARG A 214 3.14 18.19 3.21
N VAL A 215 2.71 17.21 4.01
CA VAL A 215 1.80 17.42 5.14
C VAL A 215 2.56 17.84 6.41
N ARG A 216 3.79 17.36 6.57
CA ARG A 216 4.68 17.61 7.71
C ARG A 216 4.07 17.33 9.10
N PRO A 217 3.48 16.14 9.34
CA PRO A 217 2.98 15.79 10.67
C PRO A 217 4.12 15.46 11.66
N ASP A 218 5.34 15.19 11.16
CA ASP A 218 6.57 14.98 11.94
C ASP A 218 6.84 16.14 12.91
N GLN A 219 6.63 17.38 12.47
CA GLN A 219 6.88 18.58 13.26
C GLN A 219 6.02 18.60 14.52
N LEU A 220 4.74 18.23 14.39
CA LEU A 220 3.82 18.23 15.51
C LEU A 220 4.01 16.98 16.39
N LEU A 221 4.21 15.81 15.77
CA LEU A 221 4.48 14.56 16.50
C LEU A 221 5.71 14.65 17.40
N SER A 222 6.78 15.33 16.97
CA SER A 222 7.99 15.52 17.77
C SER A 222 7.75 16.27 19.10
N ALA A 223 6.72 17.11 19.17
CA ALA A 223 6.34 17.82 20.40
C ALA A 223 5.68 16.89 21.43
N TYR A 224 4.98 15.85 20.97
CA TYR A 224 4.30 14.87 21.81
C TYR A 224 5.16 13.64 22.12
N LEU A 225 6.08 13.30 21.21
CA LEU A 225 6.87 12.07 21.25
C LEU A 225 8.37 12.37 21.04
N PRO A 226 9.02 13.10 21.95
CA PRO A 226 10.42 13.52 21.76
C PRO A 226 11.41 12.35 21.76
N GLN A 227 11.04 11.21 22.37
CA GLN A 227 11.85 9.99 22.37
C GLN A 227 11.68 9.09 21.13
N VAL A 228 10.70 9.35 20.27
CA VAL A 228 10.40 8.47 19.13
C VAL A 228 11.29 8.82 17.95
N ILE A 229 11.87 7.78 17.34
CA ILE A 229 12.70 7.89 16.14
C ILE A 229 11.80 7.82 14.90
N PHE A 230 11.92 8.84 14.05
CA PHE A 230 11.25 8.96 12.74
C PHE A 230 12.14 8.45 11.60
#